data_AF-A0A970BE30-F1
#
_entry.id   AF-A0A970BE30-F1
#
_cell.length_a   1.000
_cell.length_b   1.000
_cell.length_c   1.000
_cell.angle_alpha   90.00
_cell.angle_beta   90.00
_cell.angle_gamma   90.00
#
_symmetry.space_group_name_H-M   'P 1'
#
loop_
_entity.id
_entity.type
_entity.pdbx_description
1 polymer ?
#
loop_
_entity_poly.entity_id
_entity_poly.type
_entity_poly.pdbx_seq_one_letter_code
_entity_poly.pdbx_strand_id
1 'polypeptide(L)'
;MELYCLEDFKVEFEKLKSKNSYKTIEREIIDYFIKKSPEELLSGVRLNNSIDTPYIKKRLGGRGGFRVYFLLMIKNNALYLMFVHPKTGSQGSDNITDESKVYLYKKVFNCIQSGDLYKLSLDDSESKIKFDKLGCA
;
A
#
# COMPACT_ATOMS: atom_id res chain seq x y z
N MET A 1 -8.84 -6.99 10.09
CA MET A 1 -8.79 -6.21 8.83
C MET A 1 -8.17 -7.09 7.77
N GLU A 2 -8.73 -7.14 6.57
CA GLU A 2 -8.08 -7.81 5.44
C GLU A 2 -7.18 -6.84 4.68
N LEU A 3 -6.01 -7.32 4.26
CA LEU A 3 -5.02 -6.53 3.56
C LEU A 3 -4.83 -7.04 2.14
N TYR A 4 -4.99 -6.14 1.18
CA TYR A 4 -4.86 -6.41 -0.24
C TYR A 4 -3.88 -5.44 -0.89
N CYS A 5 -3.35 -5.79 -2.05
CA CYS A 5 -2.62 -4.84 -2.89
C CYS A 5 -2.90 -5.00 -4.38
N LEU A 6 -2.63 -3.92 -5.12
CA LEU A 6 -2.56 -3.95 -6.58
C LEU A 6 -1.25 -4.60 -7.05
N GLU A 7 -1.23 -5.05 -8.31
CA GLU A 7 0.01 -5.48 -8.97
C GLU A 7 1.07 -4.37 -8.95
N ASP A 8 0.69 -3.12 -9.21
CA ASP A 8 1.63 -1.98 -9.22
C ASP A 8 2.38 -1.84 -7.89
N PHE A 9 1.67 -2.04 -6.77
CA PHE A 9 2.28 -2.04 -5.45
C PHE A 9 3.26 -3.20 -5.30
N LYS A 10 2.83 -4.43 -5.64
CA LYS A 10 3.65 -5.65 -5.49
C LYS A 10 4.93 -5.54 -6.32
N VAL A 11 4.84 -5.09 -7.57
CA VAL A 11 5.99 -4.93 -8.47
C VAL A 11 6.99 -3.92 -7.91
N GLU A 12 6.56 -2.73 -7.50
CA GLU A 12 7.47 -1.74 -6.92
C GLU A 12 8.01 -2.19 -5.56
N PHE A 13 7.20 -2.84 -4.74
CA PHE A 13 7.62 -3.40 -3.46
C PHE A 13 8.76 -4.40 -3.63
N GLU A 14 8.60 -5.41 -4.50
CA GLU A 14 9.63 -6.44 -4.74
C GLU A 14 10.90 -5.84 -5.38
N LYS A 15 10.73 -4.90 -6.31
CA LYS A 15 11.84 -4.15 -6.92
C LYS A 15 12.61 -3.34 -5.89
N LEU A 16 11.95 -2.74 -4.90
CA LEU A 16 12.63 -1.99 -3.84
C LEU A 16 13.27 -2.95 -2.82
N LYS A 17 12.55 -3.98 -2.40
CA LYS A 17 13.01 -4.99 -1.43
C LYS A 17 14.30 -5.68 -1.87
N SER A 18 14.46 -5.94 -3.17
CA SER A 18 15.70 -6.53 -3.75
C SER A 18 16.94 -5.62 -3.65
N LYS A 19 16.78 -4.33 -3.34
CA LYS A 19 17.88 -3.35 -3.24
C LYS A 19 18.24 -3.09 -1.79
N ASN A 20 19.53 -3.22 -1.46
CA ASN A 20 20.03 -3.03 -0.09
C ASN A 20 19.65 -1.67 0.52
N SER A 21 19.61 -0.61 -0.30
CA SER A 21 19.22 0.76 0.14
C SER A 21 17.77 0.88 0.61
N TYR A 22 16.90 -0.08 0.27
CA TYR A 22 15.47 -0.05 0.62
C TYR A 22 15.02 -1.30 1.38
N LYS A 23 15.95 -2.07 1.96
CA LYS A 23 15.68 -3.33 2.68
C LYS A 23 14.70 -3.20 3.86
N THR A 24 14.47 -1.99 4.36
CA THR A 24 13.51 -1.73 5.45
C THR A 24 12.07 -1.68 4.99
N ILE A 25 11.79 -1.66 3.67
CA ILE A 25 10.43 -1.50 3.13
C ILE A 25 9.46 -2.54 3.69
N GLU A 26 9.86 -3.81 3.74
CA GLU A 26 9.00 -4.89 4.22
C GLU A 26 8.62 -4.68 5.69
N ARG A 27 9.61 -4.45 6.56
CA ARG A 27 9.36 -4.16 7.97
C ARG A 27 8.48 -2.93 8.17
N GLU A 28 8.72 -1.85 7.44
CA GLU A 28 7.91 -0.63 7.53
C GLU A 28 6.45 -0.86 7.10
N ILE A 29 6.21 -1.71 6.10
CA ILE A 29 4.85 -2.11 5.69
C ILE A 29 4.19 -2.97 6.77
N ILE A 30 4.90 -3.97 7.30
CA ILE A 30 4.38 -4.86 8.36
C ILE A 30 4.00 -4.05 9.60
N ASP A 31 4.95 -3.26 10.12
CA ASP A 31 4.78 -2.50 11.36
C ASP A 31 3.69 -1.43 11.26
N TYR A 32 3.47 -0.88 10.06
CA TYR A 32 2.44 0.13 9.86
C TYR A 32 1.07 -0.46 9.52
N PHE A 33 0.98 -1.40 8.57
CA PHE A 33 -0.31 -1.82 8.00
C PHE A 33 -0.89 -3.11 8.58
N ILE A 34 -0.04 -4.04 9.02
CA ILE A 34 -0.52 -5.35 9.50
C ILE A 34 -0.79 -5.30 11.01
N LYS A 35 0.03 -4.57 11.76
CA LYS A 35 -0.05 -4.49 13.23
C LYS A 35 -0.98 -3.38 13.75
N LYS A 36 -1.80 -2.78 12.88
CA LYS A 36 -2.65 -1.62 13.24
C LYS A 36 -4.11 -1.82 12.88
N SER A 37 -4.96 -1.17 13.66
CA SER A 37 -6.40 -1.05 13.40
C SER A 37 -6.71 -0.06 12.28
N PRO A 38 -7.89 -0.16 11.61
CA PRO A 38 -8.33 0.83 10.62
C PRO A 38 -8.27 2.28 11.10
N GLU A 39 -8.61 2.54 12.37
CA GLU A 39 -8.63 3.88 12.97
C GLU A 39 -7.23 4.50 13.03
N GLU A 40 -6.21 3.70 13.38
CA GLU A 40 -4.81 4.13 13.42
C GLU A 40 -4.24 4.39 12.01
N LEU A 41 -4.84 3.78 10.99
CA LEU A 41 -4.44 3.89 9.59
C LEU A 41 -5.03 5.13 8.90
N LEU A 42 -5.89 5.89 9.56
CA LEU A 42 -6.42 7.17 9.06
C LEU A 42 -5.39 8.32 9.05
N SER A 43 -4.23 8.13 9.69
CA SER A 43 -3.19 9.15 9.72
C SER A 43 -2.48 9.29 8.36
N GLY A 44 -2.22 10.53 7.93
CA GLY A 44 -1.59 10.83 6.64
C GLY A 44 -2.27 11.99 5.92
N VAL A 45 -1.95 12.17 4.63
CA VAL A 45 -2.64 13.15 3.78
C VAL A 45 -3.78 12.44 3.06
N ARG A 46 -5.02 12.81 3.38
CA ARG A 46 -6.20 12.32 2.64
C ARG A 46 -6.24 12.98 1.26
N LEU A 47 -6.45 12.17 0.24
CA LEU A 47 -6.47 12.54 -1.17
C LEU A 47 -7.90 12.64 -1.74
N ASN A 48 -8.90 12.27 -0.95
CA ASN A 48 -10.32 12.45 -1.22
C ASN A 48 -11.05 12.99 0.02
N ASN A 49 -12.36 13.27 -0.08
CA ASN A 49 -13.17 13.74 1.04
C ASN A 49 -14.04 12.64 1.68
N SER A 50 -13.87 11.38 1.27
CA SER A 50 -14.69 10.27 1.76
C SER A 50 -14.27 9.86 3.17
N ILE A 51 -15.22 9.80 4.10
CA ILE A 51 -15.01 9.31 5.47
C ILE A 51 -14.99 7.77 5.50
N ASP A 52 -15.93 7.15 4.79
CA ASP A 52 -16.11 5.69 4.73
C ASP A 52 -15.03 4.99 3.91
N THR A 53 -14.51 5.66 2.87
CA THR A 53 -13.49 5.14 1.96
C THR A 53 -12.28 6.08 1.80
N PRO A 54 -11.50 6.32 2.87
CA PRO A 54 -10.32 7.18 2.81
C PRO A 54 -9.33 6.72 1.74
N TYR A 55 -8.98 7.61 0.82
CA TYR A 55 -7.79 7.45 -0.02
C TYR A 55 -6.66 8.25 0.61
N ILE A 56 -5.59 7.60 1.06
CA ILE A 56 -4.56 8.21 1.91
C ILE A 56 -3.18 8.04 1.28
N LYS A 57 -2.39 9.12 1.33
CA LYS A 57 -0.94 9.12 1.17
C LYS A 57 -0.27 9.16 2.54
N LYS A 58 0.48 8.12 2.88
CA LYS A 58 1.28 8.05 4.10
C LYS A 58 2.77 8.10 3.82
N ARG A 59 3.51 8.77 4.69
CA ARG A 59 4.99 8.71 4.73
C ARG A 59 5.39 7.72 5.82
N LEU A 60 6.19 6.72 5.47
CA LEU A 60 6.78 5.74 6.39
C LEU A 60 8.29 6.00 6.54
N GLY A 61 8.86 5.61 7.68
CA GLY A 61 10.26 5.84 8.04
C GLY A 61 10.75 7.30 8.06
N GLY A 62 12.04 7.48 8.35
CA GLY A 62 12.76 8.77 8.35
C GLY A 62 13.04 9.33 6.95
N ARG A 63 14.09 10.16 6.79
CA ARG A 63 14.44 10.82 5.51
C ARG A 63 14.46 9.86 4.30
N GLY A 64 15.05 8.68 4.47
CA GLY A 64 15.15 7.62 3.45
C GLY A 64 13.98 6.64 3.35
N GLY A 65 12.86 6.90 4.04
CA GLY A 65 11.70 5.99 4.03
C GLY A 65 10.83 6.11 2.76
N PHE A 66 9.55 5.79 2.88
CA PHE A 66 8.67 5.57 1.74
C PHE A 66 7.45 6.48 1.73
N ARG A 67 6.85 6.69 0.55
CA ARG A 67 5.49 7.18 0.39
C ARG A 67 4.63 6.01 -0.07
N VAL A 68 3.55 5.75 0.66
CA VAL A 68 2.59 4.68 0.36
C VAL A 68 1.22 5.30 0.12
N TYR A 69 0.55 4.84 -0.92
CA TYR A 69 -0.79 5.25 -1.30
C TYR A 69 -1.73 4.06 -1.10
N PHE A 70 -2.81 4.25 -0.37
CA PHE A 70 -3.74 3.16 -0.05
C PHE A 70 -5.17 3.65 0.11
N LEU A 71 -6.11 2.76 -0.17
CA LEU A 71 -7.54 2.94 0.08
C LEU A 71 -7.92 2.12 1.31
N LEU A 72 -8.58 2.75 2.27
CA LEU A 72 -9.20 2.06 3.39
C LEU A 72 -10.69 1.96 3.13
N MET A 73 -11.32 0.81 3.38
CA MET A 73 -12.76 0.61 3.35
C MET A 73 -13.23 0.25 4.75
N ILE A 74 -13.71 1.26 5.50
CA ILE A 74 -14.00 1.13 6.93
C ILE A 74 -15.10 0.09 7.18
N LYS A 75 -16.22 0.19 6.44
CA LYS A 75 -17.37 -0.73 6.58
C LYS A 75 -17.02 -2.19 6.27
N ASN A 76 -16.10 -2.41 5.34
CA ASN A 76 -15.68 -3.74 4.91
C ASN A 76 -14.47 -4.25 5.71
N ASN A 77 -13.92 -3.45 6.63
CA ASN A 77 -12.70 -3.73 7.39
C ASN A 77 -11.55 -4.22 6.47
N ALA A 78 -11.35 -3.53 5.34
CA ALA A 78 -10.39 -3.91 4.31
C ALA A 78 -9.49 -2.74 3.91
N LEU A 79 -8.22 -3.03 3.63
CA LEU A 79 -7.23 -2.05 3.16
C LEU A 79 -6.60 -2.52 1.85
N TYR A 80 -6.42 -1.58 0.92
CA TYR A 80 -5.84 -1.82 -0.41
C TYR A 80 -4.60 -0.96 -0.60
N LEU A 81 -3.42 -1.58 -0.58
CA LEU A 81 -2.16 -0.94 -0.91
C LEU A 81 -2.06 -0.74 -2.43
N MET A 82 -2.01 0.52 -2.86
CA MET A 82 -2.13 0.88 -4.28
C MET A 82 -0.77 1.10 -4.92
N PHE A 83 0.12 1.81 -4.23
CA PHE A 83 1.45 2.14 -4.75
C PHE A 83 2.44 2.49 -3.65
N VAL A 84 3.73 2.25 -3.88
CA VAL A 84 4.82 2.62 -2.98
C VAL A 84 6.03 3.12 -3.76
N HIS A 85 6.68 4.17 -3.26
CA HIS A 85 7.97 4.63 -3.78
C HIS A 85 8.80 5.29 -2.68
N PRO A 86 10.15 5.28 -2.76
CA PRO A 86 11.00 5.89 -1.75
C PRO A 86 10.93 7.42 -1.81
N LYS A 87 11.21 8.05 -0.66
CA LYS A 87 11.19 9.52 -0.52
C LYS A 87 12.38 10.21 -1.17
N THR A 88 13.52 9.53 -1.18
CA THR A 88 14.83 10.03 -1.61
C THR A 88 15.66 8.86 -2.16
N GLY A 89 16.83 9.14 -2.71
CA GLY A 89 17.75 8.13 -3.26
C GLY A 89 17.59 7.95 -4.76
N SER A 90 18.30 6.99 -5.35
CA SER A 90 18.33 6.77 -6.81
C SER A 90 17.00 6.34 -7.43
N GLN A 91 16.03 5.94 -6.61
CA GLN A 91 14.66 5.63 -7.03
C GLN A 91 13.65 6.56 -6.35
N GLY A 92 14.15 7.56 -5.60
CA GLY A 92 13.33 8.55 -4.94
C GLY A 92 12.76 9.51 -5.97
N SER A 93 11.51 9.89 -5.74
CA SER A 93 10.80 10.84 -6.59
C SER A 93 9.96 11.77 -5.74
N ASP A 94 9.52 12.87 -6.35
CA ASP A 94 8.48 13.71 -5.79
C ASP A 94 7.15 12.96 -5.65
N ASN A 95 6.14 13.62 -5.09
CA ASN A 95 4.82 13.00 -5.04
C ASN A 95 4.36 12.67 -6.47
N ILE A 96 3.59 11.58 -6.61
CA ILE A 96 2.94 11.28 -7.88
C ILE A 96 2.01 12.43 -8.30
N THR A 97 1.82 12.60 -9.61
CA THR A 97 0.98 13.67 -10.16
C THR A 97 -0.50 13.49 -9.79
N ASP A 98 -1.30 14.54 -9.97
CA ASP A 98 -2.74 14.44 -9.70
C ASP A 98 -3.42 13.47 -10.67
N GLU A 99 -2.99 13.41 -11.93
CA GLU A 99 -3.46 12.43 -12.90
C GLU A 99 -3.16 11.00 -12.44
N SER A 100 -1.95 10.77 -11.89
CA SER A 100 -1.55 9.47 -11.35
C SER A 100 -2.40 9.08 -10.13
N LYS A 101 -2.75 10.04 -9.26
CA LYS A 101 -3.63 9.78 -8.11
C LYS A 101 -5.02 9.36 -8.57
N VAL A 102 -5.59 10.06 -9.56
CA VAL A 102 -6.90 9.75 -10.13
C VAL A 102 -6.88 8.40 -10.82
N TYR A 103 -5.83 8.10 -11.59
CA TYR A 103 -5.65 6.80 -12.23
C TYR A 103 -5.62 5.66 -11.20
N LEU A 104 -4.78 5.75 -10.17
CA LEU A 104 -4.71 4.75 -9.11
C LEU A 104 -6.06 4.58 -8.41
N TYR A 105 -6.77 5.68 -8.12
CA TYR A 105 -8.09 5.63 -7.49
C TYR A 105 -9.11 4.89 -8.34
N LYS A 106 -9.16 5.12 -9.66
CA LYS A 106 -10.04 4.34 -10.56
C LYS A 106 -9.62 2.87 -10.64
N LYS A 107 -8.31 2.62 -10.76
CA LYS A 107 -7.75 1.28 -10.88
C LYS A 107 -8.09 0.40 -9.68
N VAL A 108 -7.98 0.93 -8.45
CA VAL A 108 -8.28 0.13 -7.25
C VAL A 108 -9.73 -0.34 -7.22
N PHE A 109 -10.71 0.48 -7.62
CA PHE A 109 -12.11 0.02 -7.68
C PHE A 109 -12.31 -1.04 -8.75
N ASN A 110 -11.70 -0.89 -9.92
CA ASN A 110 -11.78 -1.91 -10.97
C ASN A 110 -11.20 -3.25 -10.48
N CYS A 111 -10.03 -3.23 -9.83
CA CYS A 111 -9.41 -4.43 -9.27
C CYS A 111 -10.23 -5.04 -8.12
N ILE A 112 -10.89 -4.22 -7.28
CA ILE A 112 -11.83 -4.70 -6.27
C ILE A 112 -13.01 -5.43 -6.93
N GLN A 113 -13.56 -4.88 -8.02
CA GLN A 113 -14.68 -5.48 -8.73
C GLN A 113 -14.31 -6.76 -9.48
N SER A 114 -13.14 -6.79 -10.12
CA SER A 114 -12.69 -7.95 -10.91
C SER A 114 -12.02 -9.04 -10.08
N GLY A 115 -11.68 -8.77 -8.80
CA GLY A 115 -10.86 -9.65 -7.98
C GLY A 115 -9.38 -9.65 -8.37
N ASP A 116 -8.93 -8.73 -9.24
CA ASP A 116 -7.54 -8.64 -9.70
C ASP A 116 -6.62 -8.00 -8.65
N LEU A 117 -6.47 -8.70 -7.53
CA LEU A 117 -5.76 -8.26 -6.32
C LEU A 117 -4.86 -9.37 -5.79
N TYR A 118 -3.93 -9.00 -4.92
CA TYR A 118 -3.22 -9.93 -4.06
C TYR A 118 -3.69 -9.74 -2.63
N LYS A 119 -3.96 -10.84 -1.93
CA LYS A 119 -4.09 -10.85 -0.47
C LYS A 119 -2.71 -10.90 0.15
N LEU A 120 -2.50 -10.08 1.17
CA LEU A 120 -1.26 -10.06 1.94
C LEU A 120 -1.48 -10.81 3.25
N SER A 121 -0.57 -11.72 3.55
CA SER A 121 -0.45 -12.34 4.86
C SER A 121 1.00 -12.34 5.30
N LEU A 122 1.23 -12.59 6.58
CA LEU A 122 2.57 -12.85 7.06
C LEU A 122 2.94 -14.32 6.83
N ASP A 123 4.23 -14.58 6.74
CA ASP A 123 4.76 -15.92 6.91
C ASP A 123 4.67 -16.38 8.38
N ASP A 124 5.00 -17.64 8.61
CA ASP A 124 4.87 -18.28 9.93
C ASP A 124 5.81 -17.64 10.98
N SER A 125 6.83 -16.90 10.52
CA SER A 125 7.76 -16.15 11.37
C SER A 125 7.34 -14.70 11.64
N GLU A 126 6.20 -14.26 11.07
CA GLU A 126 5.72 -12.87 11.12
C GLU A 126 6.70 -11.82 10.61
N SER A 127 7.69 -12.23 9.81
CA SER A 127 8.79 -11.35 9.38
C SER A 127 8.76 -11.02 7.90
N LYS A 128 8.00 -11.79 7.10
CA LYS A 128 7.90 -11.61 5.65
C LYS A 128 6.46 -11.54 5.20
N ILE A 129 6.22 -10.77 4.14
CA ILE A 129 4.93 -10.68 3.47
C ILE A 129 4.85 -11.77 2.40
N LYS A 130 3.77 -12.54 2.43
CA LYS A 130 3.33 -13.44 1.36
C LYS A 130 2.24 -12.74 0.55
N PHE A 131 2.29 -12.92 -0.78
CA PHE A 131 1.30 -12.37 -1.70
C PHE A 131 0.56 -13.50 -2.40
N ASP A 132 -0.71 -13.68 -2.05
CA ASP A 132 -1.57 -14.69 -2.67
C ASP A 132 -2.49 -14.02 -3.68
N LYS A 133 -2.34 -14.35 -4.96
CA LYS A 133 -3.21 -13.81 -6.00
C LYS A 133 -4.63 -14.31 -5.75
N LEU A 134 -5.59 -13.39 -5.70
CA LEU A 134 -6.99 -13.79 -5.72
C LEU A 134 -7.32 -14.33 -7.11
N GLY A 135 -7.81 -15.57 -7.19
CA GLY A 135 -8.27 -16.14 -8.45
C GLY A 135 -9.46 -15.34 -8.97
N CYS A 136 -9.47 -15.05 -10.28
CA CYS A 136 -10.69 -14.63 -10.94
C CYS A 136 -11.72 -15.76 -10.78
N ALA A 137 -12.86 -15.46 -10.16
CA ALA A 137 -14.02 -16.34 -10.24
C ALA A 137 -14.58 -16.35 -11.67
#